data_AF-A0A660V029-F1
#
_entry.id   AF-A0A660V029-F1
#
_cell.length_a   1.000
_cell.length_b   1.000
_cell.length_c   1.000
_cell.angle_alpha   90.00
_cell.angle_beta   90.00
_cell.angle_gamma   90.00
#
_symmetry.space_group_name_H-M   'P 1'
#
loop_
_entity.id
_entity.type
_entity.pdbx_description
1 polymer ?
#
loop_
_entity_poly.entity_id
_entity_poly.type
_entity_poly.pdbx_seq_one_letter_code
_entity_poly.pdbx_strand_id
1 'polypeptide(L)'
;MTLHHAAFQIIEKLDAVVHGDKKKSVWNIITEHIKGSDSFNARYIDCIEKEICSYIKTLTDQGKIALYNETEVAMAEPLENTSPVINSIVMDLGMELLETITDEAWECAGRKESNHAP
;
A
#
# COMPACT_ATOMS: atom_id res chain seq x y z
N MET A 1 -5.18 2.90 -14.63
CA MET A 1 -4.45 3.03 -13.35
C MET A 1 -4.81 1.79 -12.56
N THR A 2 -3.86 0.93 -12.22
CA THR A 2 -4.10 -0.35 -11.54
C THR A 2 -3.87 -0.22 -10.03
N LEU A 3 -4.36 -1.19 -9.24
CA LEU A 3 -4.11 -1.27 -7.80
C LEU A 3 -2.61 -1.28 -7.47
N HIS A 4 -1.83 -2.10 -8.19
CA HIS A 4 -0.38 -2.15 -8.04
C HIS A 4 0.29 -0.82 -8.38
N HIS A 5 -0.14 -0.13 -9.45
CA HIS A 5 0.41 1.19 -9.78
C HIS A 5 0.12 2.23 -8.70
N ALA A 6 -1.08 2.19 -8.10
CA ALA A 6 -1.43 3.03 -6.96
C ALA A 6 -0.57 2.71 -5.72
N ALA A 7 -0.37 1.43 -5.41
CA ALA A 7 0.52 0.99 -4.33
C ALA A 7 1.95 1.48 -4.53
N PHE A 8 2.51 1.37 -5.75
CA PHE A 8 3.85 1.90 -6.05
C PHE A 8 3.97 3.40 -5.85
N GLN A 9 2.98 4.20 -6.24
CA GLN A 9 3.00 5.65 -5.98
C GLN A 9 2.99 5.98 -4.48
N ILE A 10 2.32 5.16 -3.67
CA ILE A 10 2.32 5.31 -2.21
C ILE A 10 3.68 4.90 -1.63
N ILE A 11 4.26 3.81 -2.12
CA ILE A 11 5.61 3.37 -1.73
C ILE A 11 6.66 4.43 -2.07
N GLU A 12 6.60 5.05 -3.25
CA GLU A 12 7.48 6.17 -3.62
C GLU A 12 7.39 7.34 -2.65
N LYS A 13 6.19 7.65 -2.14
CA LYS A 13 6.01 8.66 -1.08
C LYS A 13 6.64 8.23 0.23
N LEU A 14 6.43 6.97 0.65
CA LEU A 14 7.04 6.41 1.85
C LEU A 14 8.58 6.38 1.74
N ASP A 15 9.12 6.19 0.54
CA ASP A 15 10.55 6.22 0.29
C ASP A 15 11.12 7.66 0.26
N ALA A 16 10.32 8.65 -0.16
CA ALA A 16 10.70 10.05 -0.09
C ALA A 16 10.71 10.63 1.34
N VAL A 17 9.95 10.04 2.28
CA VAL A 17 9.92 10.49 3.68
C VAL A 17 11.15 9.97 4.43
N VAL A 18 12.15 10.83 4.62
CA VAL A 18 13.37 10.50 5.38
C VAL A 18 13.12 10.70 6.88
N HIS A 19 13.34 9.64 7.67
CA HIS A 19 13.27 9.73 9.12
C HIS A 19 14.57 10.34 9.68
N GLY A 20 14.45 11.52 10.30
CA GLY A 20 15.53 12.50 10.55
C GLY A 20 16.79 11.98 11.27
N ASP A 21 16.67 10.93 12.08
CA ASP A 21 17.82 10.42 12.85
C ASP A 21 18.60 9.30 12.14
N LYS A 22 17.99 8.62 11.17
CA LYS A 22 18.58 7.41 10.56
C LYS A 22 19.11 7.62 9.15
N LYS A 23 18.84 8.76 8.51
CA LYS A 23 19.07 8.97 7.06
C LYS A 23 18.49 7.84 6.20
N LYS A 24 17.44 7.17 6.70
CA LYS A 24 16.69 6.11 6.01
C LYS A 24 15.29 6.59 5.76
N SER A 25 14.73 6.19 4.63
CA SER A 25 13.33 6.42 4.34
C SER A 25 12.42 5.57 5.23
N VAL A 26 11.15 5.95 5.35
CA VAL A 26 10.15 5.13 6.05
C VAL A 26 10.06 3.74 5.39
N TRP A 27 10.06 3.67 4.06
CA TRP A 27 10.06 2.39 3.34
C TRP A 27 11.26 1.48 3.70
N ASN A 28 12.47 2.04 3.72
CA ASN A 28 13.66 1.29 4.13
C ASN A 28 13.59 0.81 5.58
N ILE A 29 13.03 1.64 6.48
CA ILE A 29 12.86 1.26 7.88
C ILE A 29 11.87 0.08 8.02
N ILE A 30 10.78 0.09 7.25
CA ILE A 30 9.77 -0.98 7.24
C ILE A 30 10.39 -2.30 6.78
N THR A 31 11.00 -2.31 5.59
CA THR A 31 11.57 -3.53 4.99
C THR A 31 12.73 -4.09 5.80
N GLU A 32 13.59 -3.25 6.37
CA GLU A 32 14.64 -3.69 7.29
C GLU A 32 14.08 -4.25 8.61
N HIS A 33 13.00 -3.68 9.13
CA HIS A 33 12.36 -4.20 10.33
C HIS A 33 11.81 -5.60 10.08
N ILE A 34 11.01 -5.77 9.01
CA ILE A 34 10.47 -7.07 8.60
C ILE A 34 11.60 -8.10 8.49
N LYS A 35 12.70 -7.75 7.80
CA LYS A 35 13.86 -8.64 7.67
C LYS A 35 14.50 -9.01 9.01
N GLY A 36 14.59 -8.05 9.94
CA GLY A 36 15.30 -8.22 11.21
C GLY A 36 14.49 -8.89 12.32
N SER A 37 13.16 -8.73 12.30
CA SER A 37 12.26 -9.20 13.35
C SER A 37 11.24 -10.24 12.88
N ASP A 38 11.19 -10.54 11.58
CA ASP A 38 10.18 -11.38 10.94
C ASP A 38 8.75 -10.97 11.34
N SER A 39 8.54 -9.65 11.48
CA SER A 39 7.27 -9.10 11.94
C SER A 39 7.01 -7.71 11.40
N PHE A 40 5.72 -7.37 11.28
CA PHE A 40 5.28 -6.05 10.86
C PHE A 40 4.91 -5.21 12.08
N ASN A 41 5.53 -4.04 12.25
CA ASN A 41 5.23 -3.17 13.38
C ASN A 41 3.96 -2.36 13.11
N ALA A 42 3.00 -2.37 14.04
CA ALA A 42 1.77 -1.58 13.93
C ALA A 42 2.03 -0.07 13.71
N ARG A 43 3.14 0.48 14.24
CA ARG A 43 3.50 1.89 14.00
C ARG A 43 3.78 2.21 12.54
N TYR A 44 4.19 1.22 11.74
CA TYR A 44 4.39 1.38 10.31
C TYR A 44 3.08 1.28 9.54
N ILE A 45 2.11 0.51 10.04
CA ILE A 45 0.75 0.46 9.49
C ILE A 45 0.13 1.86 9.54
N ASP A 46 0.23 2.56 10.68
CA ASP A 46 -0.26 3.94 10.81
C ASP A 46 0.36 4.90 9.77
N CYS A 47 1.62 4.69 9.40
CA CYS A 47 2.29 5.49 8.37
C CYS A 47 1.75 5.18 6.97
N ILE A 48 1.57 3.90 6.66
CA ILE A 48 1.05 3.43 5.37
C ILE A 48 -0.41 3.89 5.21
N GLU A 49 -1.25 3.68 6.21
CA GLU A 49 -2.66 4.09 6.19
C GLU A 49 -2.83 5.60 5.97
N LYS A 50 -1.95 6.43 6.55
CA LYS A 50 -1.96 7.88 6.32
C LYS A 50 -1.69 8.22 4.85
N GLU A 51 -0.71 7.55 4.23
CA GLU A 51 -0.39 7.79 2.82
C GLU A 51 -1.47 7.22 1.89
N ILE A 52 -2.06 6.07 2.21
CA ILE A 52 -3.24 5.51 1.52
C ILE A 52 -4.41 6.51 1.59
N CYS A 53 -4.76 6.98 2.79
CA CYS A 53 -5.85 7.94 2.96
C CYS A 53 -5.58 9.25 2.20
N SER A 54 -4.34 9.73 2.22
CA SER A 54 -3.91 10.90 1.45
C SER A 54 -4.09 10.67 -0.05
N TYR A 55 -3.64 9.52 -0.55
CA TYR A 55 -3.77 9.12 -1.95
C TYR A 55 -5.23 9.04 -2.39
N ILE A 56 -6.08 8.29 -1.68
CA ILE A 56 -7.49 8.10 -2.03
C ILE A 56 -8.24 9.45 -2.05
N LYS A 57 -7.91 10.38 -1.16
CA LYS A 57 -8.48 11.74 -1.14
C LYS A 57 -8.14 12.55 -2.40
N THR A 58 -7.03 12.26 -3.08
CA THR A 58 -6.69 12.92 -4.35
C THR A 58 -7.49 12.38 -5.54
N LEU A 59 -8.12 11.22 -5.40
CA LEU A 59 -8.90 10.61 -6.47
C LEU A 59 -10.29 11.24 -6.57
N THR A 60 -10.73 11.46 -7.81
CA THR A 60 -12.14 11.73 -8.10
C THR A 60 -12.98 10.49 -7.79
N ASP A 61 -14.29 10.64 -7.63
CA ASP A 61 -15.16 9.48 -7.37
C ASP A 61 -15.13 8.45 -8.50
N GLN A 62 -15.03 8.91 -9.75
CA GLN A 62 -14.78 8.03 -10.90
C GLN A 62 -13.43 7.31 -10.80
N GLY A 63 -12.38 7.99 -10.32
CA GLY A 63 -11.08 7.39 -10.08
C GLY A 63 -11.12 6.32 -9.00
N LYS A 64 -11.87 6.54 -7.92
CA LYS A 64 -12.09 5.54 -6.85
C LYS A 64 -12.84 4.32 -7.37
N ILE A 65 -13.93 4.52 -8.11
CA ILE A 65 -14.70 3.42 -8.71
C ILE A 65 -13.84 2.63 -9.70
N ALA A 66 -13.08 3.32 -10.55
CA ALA A 66 -12.20 2.66 -11.51
C ALA A 66 -11.11 1.84 -10.82
N LEU A 67 -10.51 2.35 -9.74
CA LEU A 67 -9.53 1.61 -8.96
C LEU A 67 -10.17 0.44 -8.21
N TYR A 68 -11.37 0.61 -7.68
CA TYR A 68 -12.12 -0.43 -6.97
C TYR A 68 -12.44 -1.60 -7.89
N ASN A 69 -12.84 -1.34 -9.14
CA ASN A 69 -13.12 -2.40 -10.11
C ASN A 69 -11.91 -3.29 -10.46
N GLU A 70 -10.70 -2.92 -10.03
CA GLU A 70 -9.49 -3.74 -10.17
C GLU A 70 -9.23 -4.64 -8.94
N THR A 71 -10.01 -4.51 -7.86
CA THR A 71 -9.83 -5.28 -6.62
C THR A 71 -10.56 -6.62 -6.66
N GLU A 72 -10.12 -7.58 -5.84
CA GLU A 72 -10.79 -8.88 -5.74
C GLU A 72 -12.22 -8.72 -5.18
N VAL A 73 -12.42 -7.79 -4.24
CA VAL A 73 -13.74 -7.47 -3.68
C VAL A 73 -14.72 -7.05 -4.78
N ALA A 74 -14.31 -6.19 -5.73
CA ALA A 74 -15.20 -5.77 -6.81
C ALA A 74 -15.52 -6.91 -7.80
N MET A 75 -14.62 -7.87 -7.97
CA MET A 75 -14.86 -9.05 -8.79
C MET A 75 -15.85 -10.02 -8.12
N ALA A 76 -15.83 -10.09 -6.78
CA ALA A 76 -16.74 -10.91 -5.99
C ALA A 76 -18.12 -10.27 -5.81
N GLU A 77 -18.18 -8.94 -5.64
CA GLU A 77 -19.38 -8.15 -5.40
C GLU A 77 -19.46 -6.97 -6.38
N PRO A 78 -19.87 -7.22 -7.64
CA PRO A 78 -20.05 -6.16 -8.61
C PRO A 78 -21.12 -5.18 -8.11
N LEU A 79 -20.89 -3.89 -8.35
CA LEU A 79 -21.78 -2.78 -7.99
C LEU A 79 -23.08 -2.84 -8.82
N GLU A 80 -23.92 -3.86 -8.62
CA GLU A 80 -25.18 -4.00 -9.35
C GLU A 80 -26.19 -2.96 -8.84
N ASN A 81 -26.58 -2.05 -9.74
CA ASN A 81 -27.79 -1.21 -9.67
C ASN A 81 -28.02 -0.34 -8.42
N THR A 82 -27.00 -0.12 -7.58
CA THR A 82 -27.06 0.87 -6.50
C THR A 82 -25.97 1.91 -6.73
N SER A 83 -26.30 3.18 -6.49
CA SER A 83 -25.29 4.24 -6.53
C SER A 83 -24.16 3.83 -5.57
N PRO A 84 -22.91 3.73 -6.04
CA PRO A 84 -21.81 3.26 -5.20
C PRO A 84 -21.73 4.15 -3.97
N VAL A 85 -21.83 3.54 -2.80
CA VAL A 85 -21.57 4.24 -1.55
C VAL A 85 -20.06 4.47 -1.53
N ILE A 86 -19.63 5.64 -2.02
CA ILE A 86 -18.20 5.99 -2.17
C ILE A 86 -17.42 5.75 -0.87
N ASN A 87 -18.06 5.95 0.29
CA ASN A 87 -17.42 5.67 1.57
C ASN A 87 -17.12 4.18 1.80
N SER A 88 -17.96 3.26 1.30
CA SER A 88 -17.69 1.82 1.33
C SER A 88 -16.49 1.49 0.46
N ILE A 89 -16.50 1.99 -0.78
CA ILE A 89 -15.40 1.82 -1.74
C ILE A 89 -14.07 2.33 -1.15
N VAL A 90 -14.08 3.46 -0.44
CA VAL A 90 -12.88 4.01 0.20
C VAL A 90 -12.32 3.07 1.26
N MET A 91 -13.18 2.41 2.03
CA MET A 91 -12.75 1.45 3.06
C MET A 91 -12.12 0.21 2.41
N ASP A 92 -12.78 -0.35 1.39
CA ASP A 92 -12.30 -1.54 0.68
C ASP A 92 -10.98 -1.26 -0.05
N LEU A 93 -10.89 -0.14 -0.78
CA LEU A 93 -9.64 0.33 -1.38
C LEU A 93 -8.53 0.55 -0.36
N GLY A 94 -8.89 1.02 0.85
CA GLY A 94 -7.94 1.21 1.92
C GLY A 94 -7.28 -0.09 2.36
N MET A 95 -8.08 -1.15 2.53
CA MET A 95 -7.59 -2.47 2.91
C MET A 95 -6.79 -3.14 1.78
N GLU A 96 -7.29 -3.10 0.55
CA GLU A 96 -6.65 -3.68 -0.64
C GLU A 96 -5.28 -3.03 -0.93
N LEU A 97 -5.18 -1.70 -0.79
CA LEU A 97 -3.91 -0.99 -0.91
C LEU A 97 -2.97 -1.31 0.26
N LEU A 98 -3.49 -1.46 1.48
CA LEU A 98 -2.68 -1.83 2.63
C LEU A 98 -2.06 -3.22 2.44
N GLU A 99 -2.87 -4.21 2.05
CA GLU A 99 -2.43 -5.58 1.77
C GLU A 99 -1.37 -5.59 0.67
N THR A 100 -1.65 -4.96 -0.48
CA THR A 100 -0.69 -4.87 -1.60
C THR A 100 0.64 -4.24 -1.17
N ILE A 101 0.62 -3.17 -0.37
CA ILE A 101 1.84 -2.51 0.10
C ILE A 101 2.58 -3.38 1.12
N THR A 102 1.87 -4.09 1.99
CA THR A 102 2.50 -5.00 2.97
C THR A 102 3.13 -6.21 2.29
N ASP A 103 2.50 -6.77 1.27
CA ASP A 103 3.04 -7.87 0.48
C ASP A 103 4.33 -7.46 -0.23
N GLU A 104 4.33 -6.28 -0.88
CA GLU A 104 5.53 -5.73 -1.49
C GLU A 104 6.65 -5.49 -0.45
N ALA A 105 6.30 -5.10 0.78
CA ALA A 105 7.28 -4.93 1.85
C ALA A 105 7.90 -6.28 2.28
N TRP A 106 7.10 -7.34 2.37
CA TRP A 106 7.57 -8.71 2.63
C TRP A 106 8.44 -9.25 1.50
N GLU A 107 8.03 -9.05 0.25
CA GLU A 107 8.84 -9.43 -0.92
C GLU A 107 10.18 -8.68 -0.94
N CYS A 108 10.16 -7.37 -0.71
CA CYS A 108 11.37 -6.55 -0.63
C CYS A 108 12.30 -6.99 0.51
N ALA A 109 11.75 -7.35 1.67
CA ALA A 109 12.52 -7.87 2.81
C ALA A 109 13.21 -9.21 2.46
N GLY A 110 12.55 -10.07 1.67
CA GLY A 110 13.08 -11.35 1.20
C GLY A 110 14.08 -11.28 0.04
N ARG A 111 13.99 -10.28 -0.85
CA ARG A 111 14.80 -10.17 -2.09
C ARG A 111 16.28 -9.76 -1.93
N LYS A 112 16.92 -9.93 -0.77
CA LYS A 112 18.36 -9.62 -0.58
C LYS A 112 19.23 -10.78 -0.06
N GLU A 113 18.99 -12.00 -0.55
CA GLU A 113 19.98 -13.10 -0.55
C GLU A 113 19.98 -13.87 -1.88
N SER A 114 20.32 -13.19 -2.96
CA SER A 114 20.90 -13.85 -4.14
C SER A 114 21.88 -12.89 -4.81
N ASN A 115 22.92 -12.50 -4.07
CA ASN A 115 24.18 -11.96 -4.62
C ASN A 115 25.26 -11.97 -3.53
N HIS A 116 25.74 -13.16 -3.22
CA HIS A 116 27.07 -13.59 -2.77
C HIS A 116 27.01 -15.12 -2.90
N ALA A 117 27.89 -15.89 -3.50
CA ALA A 117 29.24 -15.78 -4.07
C ALA A 117 29.48 -17.15 -4.79
N PRO A 118 30.57 -17.44 -5.53
CA PRO A 118 31.88 -16.77 -5.60
C PRO A 118 32.26 -16.19 -6.97
#